data_AF-A0A5N7JXU9-F1
#
_entry.id   AF-A0A5N7JXU9-F1
#
_cell.length_a   1.000
_cell.length_b   1.000
_cell.length_c   1.000
_cell.angle_alpha   90.00
_cell.angle_beta   90.00
_cell.angle_gamma   90.00
#
_symmetry.space_group_name_H-M   'P 1'
#
loop_
_entity.id
_entity.type
_entity.pdbx_description
1 polymer ?
#
loop_
_entity_poly.entity_id
_entity_poly.type
_entity_poly.pdbx_seq_one_letter_code
_entity_poly.pdbx_strand_id
1 'polypeptide(L)'
;MPLTPANTAARFHPLQHNVDNPTTPIKRDVPTASLPGNIATQLTRENYRINDRNGDGQITVGYSFLNASDAQAAHSKNGGALAFSEARKKSFRSSIRAWEDVVKVKFIENAKNADALVVVHGNNGVGGYATLPTDHSKNMTIGIGLGDKNSPLNSSMIHEIGHSLGLRHPTGEHLENNKTHTAMSYRTDWWRPHDERGVSVSDSTSTPMMHDITAGQRLYGANQHTRTGDTTYGFNSNSERDYYSLTSADELAAFCVWDNGGNDTLDFSGFKHNQKINLNAGQLSNVGGREGNVSIAKGVVVENAIGGDGEDLLIGNHVGNRITGGAGGDELYGGGNANTFVYQKASDSTLQRPDVLQDFVSGVDKIDLSSVLKEAGISKLSFSETPAGEGGSMSDQKGELMLDYDQNVKLYRLALNVGGGADSTVVILSKNPIRPSDILTDTRSHSSIAPLPQPQLTPHKTFNFDAVSDSSYINSQLLMNFTTGEDKIDLSNLSKNTQVTFNRVNAYTGRIGDTVLTLNTATNRYYIGIDMTGNRRTDFLIRSTTPIRCEDVIGVQFQ
;
A
#
# COMPACT_ATOMS: atom_id res chain seq x y z
N MET A 1 22.99 63.83 2.21
CA MET A 1 23.54 62.66 2.93
C MET A 1 22.38 61.71 3.19
N PRO A 2 22.59 60.40 2.99
CA PRO A 2 21.54 59.49 2.55
C PRO A 2 20.72 58.92 3.70
N LEU A 3 19.46 58.64 3.39
CA LEU A 3 18.56 57.79 4.16
C LEU A 3 19.12 56.37 4.18
N THR A 4 19.33 55.82 5.36
CA THR A 4 19.63 54.41 5.60
C THR A 4 18.48 53.53 5.08
N PRO A 5 18.74 52.42 4.37
CA PRO A 5 17.70 51.46 4.04
C PRO A 5 17.25 50.74 5.32
N ALA A 6 15.94 50.71 5.56
CA ALA A 6 15.35 49.85 6.58
C ALA A 6 15.58 48.39 6.16
N ASN A 7 16.35 47.68 6.97
CA ASN A 7 16.58 46.25 6.86
C ASN A 7 15.30 45.54 7.33
N THR A 8 14.32 45.32 6.45
CA THR A 8 13.12 44.53 6.75
C THR A 8 13.40 43.05 6.52
N ALA A 9 14.25 42.49 7.38
CA ALA A 9 14.40 41.06 7.56
C ALA A 9 13.20 40.59 8.42
N ALA A 10 12.14 40.09 7.79
CA ALA A 10 11.00 39.52 8.51
C ALA A 10 11.39 38.13 9.02
N ARG A 11 11.31 37.92 10.34
CA ARG A 11 11.50 36.58 10.92
C ARG A 11 10.31 35.71 10.53
N PHE A 12 10.54 34.74 9.64
CA PHE A 12 9.55 33.75 9.24
C PHE A 12 9.56 32.61 10.26
N HIS A 13 8.48 32.48 11.03
CA HIS A 13 8.25 31.35 11.92
C HIS A 13 6.93 30.69 11.56
N PRO A 14 6.90 29.35 11.42
CA PRO A 14 5.63 28.62 11.41
C PRO A 14 4.88 28.92 12.71
N LEU A 15 3.61 29.28 12.61
CA LEU A 15 2.79 29.47 13.80
C LEU A 15 2.58 28.10 14.45
N GLN A 16 2.97 27.95 15.72
CA GLN A 16 2.50 26.85 16.55
C GLN A 16 0.98 27.03 16.73
N HIS A 17 0.17 26.34 15.95
CA HIS A 17 -1.22 26.16 16.31
C HIS A 17 -1.29 25.15 17.46
N ASN A 18 -1.73 25.62 18.63
CA ASN A 18 -2.24 24.76 19.69
C ASN A 18 -3.32 23.86 19.09
N VAL A 19 -3.15 22.56 19.26
CA VAL A 19 -4.01 21.48 18.78
C VAL A 19 -5.29 21.45 19.63
N ASP A 20 -6.09 22.51 19.63
CA ASP A 20 -7.32 22.61 20.42
C ASP A 20 -8.46 23.26 19.59
N ASN A 21 -9.10 22.48 18.69
CA ASN A 21 -10.53 22.55 18.36
C ASN A 21 -10.96 21.32 17.51
N PRO A 22 -12.25 20.92 17.48
CA PRO A 22 -12.68 19.54 17.60
C PRO A 22 -12.91 18.90 16.23
N THR A 23 -11.86 18.39 15.62
CA THR A 23 -11.97 17.19 14.80
C THR A 23 -11.21 16.10 15.52
N THR A 24 -11.81 14.92 15.63
CA THR A 24 -11.28 13.79 16.39
C THR A 24 -9.80 13.58 16.03
N PRO A 25 -8.86 13.61 16.99
CA PRO A 25 -7.46 13.30 16.70
C PRO A 25 -7.39 11.96 16.00
N ILE A 26 -6.72 11.88 14.85
CA ILE A 26 -6.44 10.59 14.20
C ILE A 26 -5.74 9.74 15.26
N LYS A 27 -6.39 8.65 15.69
CA LYS A 27 -5.78 7.74 16.65
C LYS A 27 -4.46 7.27 16.06
N ARG A 28 -3.37 7.65 16.75
CA ARG A 28 -1.98 7.30 16.43
C ARG A 28 -1.65 5.82 16.67
N ASP A 29 -2.66 5.02 16.99
CA ASP A 29 -2.51 3.59 17.16
C ASP A 29 -2.27 2.97 15.79
N VAL A 30 -1.08 2.41 15.60
CA VAL A 30 -0.83 1.38 14.59
C VAL A 30 -1.45 0.12 15.19
N PRO A 31 -2.63 -0.35 14.74
CA PRO A 31 -3.06 -1.69 15.11
C PRO A 31 -2.05 -2.61 14.45
N THR A 32 -1.22 -3.28 15.24
CA THR A 32 -0.42 -4.39 14.75
C THR A 32 -1.41 -5.48 14.34
N ALA A 33 -1.77 -5.50 13.06
CA ALA A 33 -2.58 -6.56 12.47
C ALA A 33 -1.91 -7.90 12.80
N SER A 34 -2.71 -8.83 13.29
CA SER A 34 -2.27 -10.20 13.48
C SER A 34 -2.09 -10.85 12.11
N LEU A 35 -1.30 -11.92 12.04
CA LEU A 35 -0.91 -12.49 10.75
C LEU A 35 -2.16 -12.99 9.97
N PRO A 36 -2.38 -12.54 8.71
CA PRO A 36 -3.52 -12.90 7.86
C PRO A 36 -3.76 -14.40 7.63
N GLY A 37 -2.83 -15.26 8.06
CA GLY A 37 -2.89 -16.70 7.89
C GLY A 37 -4.00 -17.38 8.71
N ASN A 38 -4.43 -16.80 9.83
CA ASN A 38 -5.42 -17.45 10.69
C ASN A 38 -6.83 -17.36 10.09
N ILE A 39 -7.25 -16.17 9.65
CA ILE A 39 -8.58 -15.99 9.02
C ILE A 39 -8.65 -16.68 7.66
N ALA A 40 -7.66 -16.52 6.78
CA ALA A 40 -7.70 -17.19 5.47
C ALA A 40 -7.78 -18.73 5.58
N THR A 41 -7.12 -19.32 6.58
CA THR A 41 -7.25 -20.76 6.87
C THR A 41 -8.64 -21.12 7.38
N GLN A 42 -9.28 -20.25 8.18
CA GLN A 42 -10.67 -20.47 8.60
C GLN A 42 -11.68 -20.36 7.46
N LEU A 43 -11.50 -19.38 6.57
CA LEU A 43 -12.33 -19.23 5.38
C LEU A 43 -12.25 -20.49 4.50
N THR A 44 -11.13 -21.20 4.51
CA THR A 44 -10.86 -22.41 3.70
C THR A 44 -10.83 -23.71 4.51
N ARG A 45 -11.33 -23.71 5.75
CA ARG A 45 -11.12 -24.80 6.73
C ARG A 45 -11.62 -26.18 6.31
N GLU A 46 -12.63 -26.24 5.45
CA GLU A 46 -13.21 -27.49 4.94
C GLU A 46 -12.65 -27.88 3.56
N ASN A 47 -11.78 -27.04 2.98
CA ASN A 47 -11.13 -27.27 1.69
C ASN A 47 -12.12 -27.54 0.54
N TYR A 48 -13.32 -26.95 0.59
CA TYR A 48 -14.21 -26.91 -0.57
C TYR A 48 -13.52 -26.15 -1.69
N ARG A 49 -13.45 -26.76 -2.87
CA ARG A 49 -12.85 -26.16 -4.05
C ARG A 49 -13.46 -26.74 -5.31
N ILE A 50 -13.38 -25.98 -6.40
CA ILE A 50 -13.65 -26.47 -7.74
C ILE A 50 -12.41 -27.26 -8.18
N ASN A 51 -12.62 -28.48 -8.66
CA ASN A 51 -11.56 -29.32 -9.21
C ASN A 51 -11.53 -29.20 -10.71
N ASP A 52 -10.35 -29.35 -11.28
CA ASP A 52 -10.16 -29.53 -12.72
C ASP A 52 -10.77 -30.87 -13.14
N ARG A 53 -12.00 -30.83 -13.68
CA ARG A 53 -12.78 -32.01 -14.06
C ARG A 53 -12.48 -32.42 -15.50
N ASN A 54 -12.09 -31.47 -16.35
CA ASN A 54 -11.81 -31.72 -17.76
C ASN A 54 -10.32 -32.07 -18.01
N GLY A 55 -9.45 -31.86 -17.02
CA GLY A 55 -8.03 -32.19 -17.05
C GLY A 55 -7.19 -31.25 -17.91
N ASP A 56 -7.65 -30.03 -18.17
CA ASP A 56 -6.96 -29.06 -19.03
C ASP A 56 -5.98 -28.13 -18.30
N GLY A 57 -5.87 -28.26 -16.97
CA GLY A 57 -4.99 -27.44 -16.13
C GLY A 57 -5.52 -26.04 -15.82
N GLN A 58 -6.73 -25.69 -16.25
CA GLN A 58 -7.37 -24.39 -16.02
C GLN A 58 -8.74 -24.58 -15.36
N ILE A 59 -8.88 -24.14 -14.12
CA ILE A 59 -10.20 -24.10 -13.47
C ILE A 59 -11.10 -23.10 -14.21
N THR A 60 -12.16 -23.62 -14.82
CA THR A 60 -13.13 -22.85 -15.59
C THR A 60 -14.51 -22.94 -14.95
N VAL A 61 -15.10 -21.79 -14.64
CA VAL A 61 -16.46 -21.65 -14.13
C VAL A 61 -17.34 -21.09 -15.23
N GLY A 62 -18.23 -21.92 -15.74
CA GLY A 62 -19.34 -21.46 -16.57
C GLY A 62 -20.40 -20.81 -15.70
N TYR A 63 -20.87 -19.62 -16.05
CA TYR A 63 -22.00 -19.02 -15.35
C TYR A 63 -23.09 -18.58 -16.33
N SER A 64 -24.35 -18.63 -15.89
CA SER A 64 -25.49 -18.13 -16.67
C SER A 64 -26.48 -17.41 -15.76
N PHE A 65 -27.19 -16.43 -16.31
CA PHE A 65 -28.27 -15.77 -15.59
C PHE A 65 -29.57 -16.53 -15.82
N LEU A 66 -30.37 -16.70 -14.77
CA LEU A 66 -31.70 -17.29 -14.87
C LEU A 66 -32.52 -16.54 -15.94
N ASN A 67 -32.95 -17.28 -16.96
CA ASN A 67 -33.87 -16.77 -17.96
C ASN A 67 -35.31 -17.09 -17.54
N ALA A 68 -36.10 -16.05 -17.30
CA ALA A 68 -37.50 -16.18 -16.92
C ALA A 68 -38.39 -16.80 -18.02
N SER A 69 -37.90 -16.91 -19.26
CA SER A 69 -38.62 -17.54 -20.37
C SER A 69 -38.26 -19.03 -20.57
N ASP A 70 -37.20 -19.53 -19.96
CA ASP A 70 -36.80 -20.93 -20.14
C ASP A 70 -37.76 -21.87 -19.40
N ALA A 71 -38.23 -22.90 -20.12
CA ALA A 71 -39.12 -23.92 -19.54
C ALA A 71 -38.41 -24.75 -18.46
N GLN A 72 -37.10 -24.97 -18.63
CA GLN A 72 -36.23 -25.66 -17.68
C GLN A 72 -36.02 -24.89 -16.36
N ALA A 73 -36.31 -23.59 -16.36
CA ALA A 73 -36.22 -22.74 -15.16
C ALA A 73 -37.48 -22.79 -14.27
N ALA A 74 -38.51 -23.57 -14.63
CA ALA A 74 -39.77 -23.63 -13.89
C ALA A 74 -39.60 -24.04 -12.42
N HIS A 75 -38.72 -25.00 -12.13
CA HIS A 75 -38.47 -25.43 -10.74
C HIS A 75 -37.88 -24.29 -9.89
N SER A 76 -36.87 -23.59 -10.39
CA SER A 76 -36.26 -22.44 -9.71
C SER A 76 -37.25 -21.28 -9.51
N LYS A 77 -38.10 -21.00 -10.50
CA LYS A 77 -39.15 -19.97 -10.39
C LYS A 77 -40.17 -20.30 -9.32
N ASN A 78 -40.65 -21.55 -9.30
CA ASN A 78 -41.61 -22.00 -8.29
C ASN A 78 -41.01 -21.96 -6.88
N GLY A 79 -39.67 -22.03 -6.77
CA GLY A 79 -38.92 -21.80 -5.54
C GLY A 79 -38.62 -20.33 -5.21
N GLY A 80 -39.15 -19.37 -5.97
CA GLY A 80 -39.01 -17.92 -5.71
C GLY A 80 -37.79 -17.25 -6.36
N ALA A 81 -37.11 -17.90 -7.31
CA ALA A 81 -36.01 -17.29 -8.06
C ALA A 81 -36.50 -16.22 -9.05
N LEU A 82 -35.80 -15.09 -9.10
CA LEU A 82 -36.11 -13.93 -9.95
C LEU A 82 -35.02 -13.72 -11.01
N ALA A 83 -35.40 -13.24 -12.19
CA ALA A 83 -34.42 -12.81 -13.20
C ALA A 83 -33.77 -11.49 -12.80
N PHE A 84 -32.48 -11.33 -13.13
CA PHE A 84 -31.76 -10.06 -12.97
C PHE A 84 -32.15 -9.05 -14.05
N SER A 85 -32.16 -7.76 -13.67
CA SER A 85 -32.11 -6.66 -14.63
C SER A 85 -30.73 -6.60 -15.31
N GLU A 86 -30.65 -5.96 -16.48
CA GLU A 86 -29.37 -5.80 -17.20
C GLU A 86 -28.31 -5.06 -16.37
N ALA A 87 -28.72 -4.06 -15.57
CA ALA A 87 -27.83 -3.35 -14.66
C ALA A 87 -27.22 -4.29 -13.60
N ARG A 88 -28.01 -5.21 -13.04
CA ARG A 88 -27.51 -6.22 -12.09
C ARG A 88 -26.63 -7.27 -12.75
N LYS A 89 -26.94 -7.67 -13.99
CA LYS A 89 -26.05 -8.55 -14.78
C LYS A 89 -24.69 -7.88 -15.01
N LYS A 90 -24.67 -6.59 -15.37
CA LYS A 90 -23.42 -5.81 -15.52
C LYS A 90 -22.63 -5.76 -14.21
N SER A 91 -23.31 -5.48 -13.09
CA SER A 91 -22.66 -5.43 -11.77
C SER A 91 -22.11 -6.79 -11.32
N PHE A 92 -22.84 -7.88 -11.60
CA PHE A 92 -22.37 -9.25 -11.33
C PHE A 92 -21.12 -9.59 -12.16
N ARG A 93 -21.09 -9.22 -13.45
CA ARG A 93 -19.90 -9.37 -14.30
C ARG A 93 -18.70 -8.60 -13.75
N SER A 94 -18.90 -7.39 -13.22
CA SER A 94 -17.83 -6.65 -12.56
C SER A 94 -17.32 -7.40 -11.31
N SER A 95 -18.24 -7.92 -10.47
CA SER A 95 -17.87 -8.69 -9.27
C SER A 95 -17.12 -9.99 -9.61
N ILE A 96 -17.48 -10.64 -10.71
CA ILE A 96 -16.75 -11.80 -11.25
C ILE A 96 -15.33 -11.40 -11.69
N ARG A 97 -15.17 -10.27 -12.38
CA ARG A 97 -13.83 -9.76 -12.75
C ARG A 97 -12.98 -9.46 -11.52
N ALA A 98 -13.56 -8.94 -10.44
CA ALA A 98 -12.83 -8.71 -9.19
C ALA A 98 -12.26 -10.01 -8.57
N TRP A 99 -12.97 -11.13 -8.70
CA TRP A 99 -12.45 -12.44 -8.32
C TRP A 99 -11.43 -13.00 -9.33
N GLU A 100 -11.73 -12.92 -10.63
CA GLU A 100 -10.82 -13.38 -11.69
C GLU A 100 -9.47 -12.64 -11.67
N ASP A 101 -9.47 -11.37 -11.28
CA ASP A 101 -8.27 -10.57 -11.11
C ASP A 101 -7.30 -11.19 -10.08
N VAL A 102 -7.80 -11.87 -9.04
CA VAL A 102 -6.99 -12.26 -7.86
C VAL A 102 -6.68 -13.75 -7.78
N VAL A 103 -7.46 -14.61 -8.46
CA VAL A 103 -7.27 -16.08 -8.47
C VAL A 103 -7.13 -16.63 -9.89
N LYS A 104 -6.42 -17.77 -10.05
CA LYS A 104 -6.32 -18.49 -11.34
C LYS A 104 -7.60 -19.27 -11.70
N VAL A 105 -8.76 -18.63 -11.63
CA VAL A 105 -10.06 -19.19 -12.04
C VAL A 105 -10.62 -18.35 -13.18
N LYS A 106 -10.98 -18.99 -14.29
CA LYS A 106 -11.57 -18.31 -15.44
C LYS A 106 -13.09 -18.40 -15.37
N PHE A 107 -13.78 -17.26 -15.49
CA PHE A 107 -15.22 -17.23 -15.55
C PHE A 107 -15.70 -16.94 -16.97
N ILE A 108 -16.62 -17.76 -17.47
CA ILE A 108 -17.11 -17.67 -18.85
C ILE A 108 -18.63 -17.76 -18.86
N GLU A 109 -19.28 -16.72 -19.39
CA GLU A 109 -20.74 -16.70 -19.50
C GLU A 109 -21.22 -17.75 -20.51
N ASN A 110 -22.20 -18.55 -20.13
CA ASN A 110 -22.82 -19.61 -20.93
C ASN A 110 -21.83 -20.67 -21.45
N ALA A 111 -20.73 -20.90 -20.74
CA ALA A 111 -19.79 -21.97 -21.09
C ALA A 111 -20.45 -23.35 -21.00
N LYS A 112 -20.19 -24.19 -22.00
CA LYS A 112 -20.72 -25.57 -22.07
C LYS A 112 -19.74 -26.60 -21.49
N ASN A 113 -18.44 -26.33 -21.64
CA ASN A 113 -17.34 -27.16 -21.16
C ASN A 113 -16.63 -26.38 -20.05
N ALA A 114 -17.03 -26.63 -18.81
CA ALA A 114 -16.50 -25.98 -17.62
C ALA A 114 -16.51 -26.98 -16.45
N ASP A 115 -15.63 -26.73 -15.48
CA ASP A 115 -15.46 -27.55 -14.28
C ASP A 115 -16.59 -27.36 -13.27
N ALA A 116 -17.18 -26.16 -13.28
CA ALA A 116 -18.40 -25.82 -12.55
C ALA A 116 -19.35 -25.03 -13.46
N LEU A 117 -20.65 -25.20 -13.23
CA LEU A 117 -21.75 -24.49 -13.89
C LEU A 117 -22.60 -23.79 -12.83
N VAL A 118 -22.60 -22.46 -12.84
CA VAL A 118 -23.28 -21.62 -11.85
C VAL A 118 -24.49 -20.94 -12.49
N VAL A 119 -25.68 -21.21 -11.95
CA VAL A 119 -26.88 -20.43 -12.29
C VAL A 119 -27.02 -19.28 -11.31
N VAL A 120 -27.08 -18.06 -11.83
CA VAL A 120 -27.17 -16.80 -11.06
C VAL A 120 -28.58 -16.24 -11.15
N HIS A 121 -29.18 -15.90 -10.01
CA HIS A 121 -30.53 -15.34 -9.97
C HIS A 121 -30.76 -14.43 -8.77
N GLY A 122 -31.88 -13.71 -8.80
CA GLY A 122 -32.38 -12.93 -7.67
C GLY A 122 -33.26 -13.74 -6.74
N ASN A 123 -33.46 -13.25 -5.52
CA ASN A 123 -34.44 -13.76 -4.57
C ASN A 123 -35.18 -12.59 -3.87
N ASN A 124 -36.35 -12.86 -3.29
CA ASN A 124 -37.19 -11.83 -2.67
C ASN A 124 -36.67 -11.29 -1.32
N GLY A 125 -35.64 -11.92 -0.73
CA GLY A 125 -35.05 -11.53 0.55
C GLY A 125 -34.01 -10.41 0.41
N VAL A 126 -33.44 -10.01 1.54
CA VAL A 126 -32.38 -8.98 1.64
C VAL A 126 -30.96 -9.55 1.64
N GLY A 127 -30.81 -10.88 1.74
CA GLY A 127 -29.52 -11.58 1.77
C GLY A 127 -29.31 -12.50 0.57
N GLY A 128 -28.06 -12.92 0.37
CA GLY A 128 -27.67 -13.89 -0.64
C GLY A 128 -27.55 -15.32 -0.10
N TYR A 129 -27.36 -16.26 -1.02
CA TYR A 129 -26.89 -17.61 -0.74
C TYR A 129 -26.14 -18.15 -1.96
N ALA A 130 -25.21 -19.07 -1.72
CA ALA A 130 -24.55 -19.81 -2.79
C ALA A 130 -24.28 -21.26 -2.42
N THR A 131 -24.15 -22.09 -3.44
CA THR A 131 -23.73 -23.49 -3.31
C THR A 131 -22.21 -23.56 -3.21
N LEU A 132 -21.69 -24.21 -2.16
CA LEU A 132 -20.25 -24.52 -2.06
C LEU A 132 -19.86 -25.59 -3.10
N PRO A 133 -18.65 -25.51 -3.67
CA PRO A 133 -18.18 -26.48 -4.63
C PRO A 133 -17.90 -27.84 -3.96
N THR A 134 -18.29 -28.94 -4.62
CA THR A 134 -18.05 -30.32 -4.14
C THR A 134 -17.62 -31.24 -5.29
N ASP A 135 -17.07 -32.39 -4.96
CA ASP A 135 -16.66 -33.39 -5.96
C ASP A 135 -17.87 -34.03 -6.67
N HIS A 136 -19.03 -34.07 -6.00
CA HIS A 136 -20.21 -34.80 -6.45
C HIS A 136 -21.02 -34.09 -7.54
N SER A 137 -21.06 -32.76 -7.53
CA SER A 137 -21.84 -31.97 -8.49
C SER A 137 -21.00 -30.84 -9.06
N LYS A 138 -21.06 -30.67 -10.38
CA LYS A 138 -20.55 -29.47 -11.06
C LYS A 138 -21.59 -28.35 -11.13
N ASN A 139 -22.87 -28.65 -10.89
CA ASN A 139 -23.95 -27.66 -10.94
C ASN A 139 -24.07 -26.96 -9.58
N MET A 140 -24.08 -25.63 -9.62
CA MET A 140 -24.11 -24.74 -8.47
C MET A 140 -25.09 -23.60 -8.72
N THR A 141 -25.45 -22.89 -7.66
CA THR A 141 -26.36 -21.76 -7.73
C THR A 141 -25.86 -20.60 -6.86
N ILE A 142 -26.06 -19.38 -7.35
CA ILE A 142 -25.90 -18.14 -6.59
C ILE A 142 -27.24 -17.38 -6.64
N GLY A 143 -27.82 -17.16 -5.47
CA GLY A 143 -29.00 -16.34 -5.28
C GLY A 143 -28.65 -15.02 -4.58
N ILE A 144 -29.03 -13.89 -5.16
CA ILE A 144 -28.79 -12.55 -4.59
C ILE A 144 -30.09 -11.90 -4.14
N GLY A 145 -30.12 -11.35 -2.92
CA GLY A 145 -31.29 -10.67 -2.37
C GLY A 145 -31.64 -9.39 -3.14
N LEU A 146 -32.91 -9.25 -3.53
CA LEU A 146 -33.44 -8.08 -4.23
C LEU A 146 -34.49 -7.31 -3.41
N GLY A 147 -34.76 -7.75 -2.19
CA GLY A 147 -35.82 -7.23 -1.32
C GLY A 147 -35.56 -5.83 -0.78
N ASP A 148 -34.29 -5.43 -0.62
CA ASP A 148 -33.91 -4.07 -0.25
C ASP A 148 -33.60 -3.22 -1.49
N LYS A 149 -34.45 -2.20 -1.72
CA LYS A 149 -34.32 -1.29 -2.86
C LYS A 149 -33.23 -0.23 -2.66
N ASN A 150 -32.78 -0.02 -1.43
CA ASN A 150 -31.73 0.94 -1.10
C ASN A 150 -30.33 0.32 -1.20
N SER A 151 -30.24 -1.02 -1.28
CA SER A 151 -28.98 -1.71 -1.46
C SER A 151 -28.37 -1.44 -2.84
N PRO A 152 -27.04 -1.21 -2.92
CA PRO A 152 -26.34 -1.04 -4.18
C PRO A 152 -26.43 -2.30 -5.04
N LEU A 153 -26.24 -2.13 -6.35
CA LEU A 153 -26.44 -3.21 -7.32
C LEU A 153 -25.52 -4.41 -7.10
N ASN A 154 -24.31 -4.17 -6.58
CA ASN A 154 -23.29 -5.18 -6.30
C ASN A 154 -23.48 -5.90 -4.95
N SER A 155 -24.56 -5.59 -4.23
CA SER A 155 -24.71 -6.10 -2.86
C SER A 155 -24.70 -7.62 -2.77
N SER A 156 -23.93 -8.13 -1.81
CA SER A 156 -23.65 -9.54 -1.56
C SER A 156 -22.95 -10.29 -2.72
N MET A 157 -22.65 -9.66 -3.86
CA MET A 157 -22.13 -10.39 -5.03
C MET A 157 -20.72 -10.93 -4.79
N ILE A 158 -19.80 -10.12 -4.27
CA ILE A 158 -18.45 -10.58 -3.90
C ILE A 158 -18.53 -11.73 -2.89
N HIS A 159 -19.41 -11.60 -1.88
CA HIS A 159 -19.61 -12.59 -0.83
C HIS A 159 -20.10 -13.93 -1.39
N GLU A 160 -21.19 -13.93 -2.16
CA GLU A 160 -21.76 -15.16 -2.69
C GLU A 160 -20.87 -15.82 -3.75
N ILE A 161 -20.12 -15.03 -4.53
CA ILE A 161 -19.08 -15.59 -5.42
C ILE A 161 -17.98 -16.25 -4.58
N GLY A 162 -17.59 -15.66 -3.44
CA GLY A 162 -16.65 -16.26 -2.48
C GLY A 162 -17.10 -17.65 -2.01
N HIS A 163 -18.36 -17.82 -1.61
CA HIS A 163 -18.93 -19.14 -1.29
C HIS A 163 -18.89 -20.09 -2.49
N SER A 164 -19.21 -19.61 -3.69
CA SER A 164 -19.13 -20.45 -4.91
C SER A 164 -17.70 -20.91 -5.21
N LEU A 165 -16.70 -20.16 -4.75
CA LEU A 165 -15.29 -20.50 -4.81
C LEU A 165 -14.82 -21.36 -3.61
N GLY A 166 -15.66 -21.63 -2.62
CA GLY A 166 -15.32 -22.49 -1.48
C GLY A 166 -14.98 -21.77 -0.18
N LEU A 167 -15.09 -20.44 -0.13
CA LEU A 167 -14.86 -19.69 1.10
C LEU A 167 -16.08 -19.80 2.02
N ARG A 168 -15.85 -20.01 3.30
CA ARG A 168 -16.86 -19.99 4.36
C ARG A 168 -16.87 -18.64 5.07
N HIS A 169 -17.91 -18.39 5.87
CA HIS A 169 -17.85 -17.33 6.87
C HIS A 169 -16.73 -17.61 7.89
N PRO A 170 -16.03 -16.57 8.38
CA PRO A 170 -15.14 -16.67 9.53
C PRO A 170 -15.93 -17.01 10.79
N THR A 171 -15.28 -17.65 11.76
CA THR A 171 -15.90 -18.07 13.03
C THR A 171 -15.08 -17.55 14.22
N GLY A 172 -15.71 -17.37 15.38
CA GLY A 172 -15.01 -16.94 16.59
C GLY A 172 -14.72 -15.44 16.68
N GLU A 173 -14.14 -15.06 17.83
CA GLU A 173 -13.80 -13.68 18.18
C GLU A 173 -12.38 -13.34 17.71
N HIS A 174 -12.25 -12.98 16.45
CA HIS A 174 -11.01 -12.44 15.89
C HIS A 174 -11.21 -10.96 15.56
N LEU A 175 -10.19 -10.14 15.85
CA LEU A 175 -10.21 -8.70 15.54
C LEU A 175 -10.44 -8.43 14.05
N GLU A 176 -9.94 -9.32 13.19
CA GLU A 176 -10.04 -9.23 11.73
C GLU A 176 -11.31 -9.91 11.16
N ASN A 177 -12.20 -10.42 12.02
CA ASN A 177 -13.50 -10.93 11.59
C ASN A 177 -14.48 -9.76 11.37
N ASN A 178 -14.26 -8.99 10.30
CA ASN A 178 -15.14 -7.90 9.90
C ASN A 178 -15.00 -7.59 8.40
N LYS A 179 -15.88 -6.74 7.87
CA LYS A 179 -15.90 -6.37 6.45
C LYS A 179 -14.72 -5.51 5.97
N THR A 180 -13.89 -4.96 6.87
CA THR A 180 -12.66 -4.27 6.44
C THR A 180 -11.58 -5.28 6.00
N HIS A 181 -11.64 -6.52 6.50
CA HIS A 181 -10.65 -7.55 6.21
C HIS A 181 -11.17 -8.72 5.36
N THR A 182 -12.47 -9.02 5.42
CA THR A 182 -13.11 -10.09 4.63
C THR A 182 -14.57 -9.75 4.29
N ALA A 183 -14.90 -9.81 3.00
CA ALA A 183 -16.26 -9.76 2.49
C ALA A 183 -17.15 -10.88 3.05
N MET A 184 -16.55 -11.97 3.53
CA MET A 184 -17.24 -13.12 4.12
C MET A 184 -17.73 -12.86 5.55
N SER A 185 -17.34 -11.76 6.20
CA SER A 185 -17.81 -11.47 7.56
C SER A 185 -19.22 -10.85 7.57
N TYR A 186 -19.98 -11.16 8.63
CA TYR A 186 -21.22 -10.47 8.97
C TYR A 186 -21.01 -9.22 9.85
N ARG A 187 -19.79 -8.96 10.34
CA ARG A 187 -19.50 -7.81 11.21
C ARG A 187 -19.05 -6.61 10.40
N THR A 188 -19.67 -5.47 10.63
CA THR A 188 -19.34 -4.20 9.97
C THR A 188 -18.68 -3.26 10.96
N ASP A 189 -17.37 -3.04 10.79
CA ASP A 189 -16.59 -2.15 11.68
C ASP A 189 -16.31 -0.78 11.07
N TRP A 190 -16.84 -0.48 9.87
CA TRP A 190 -16.75 0.87 9.30
C TRP A 190 -17.49 1.86 10.20
N TRP A 191 -16.75 2.49 11.10
CA TRP A 191 -17.23 3.60 11.90
C TRP A 191 -17.73 4.68 10.94
N ARG A 192 -19.04 4.95 11.02
CA ARG A 192 -19.70 5.98 10.22
C ARG A 192 -19.44 7.32 10.90
N PRO A 193 -18.84 8.33 10.23
CA PRO A 193 -19.32 9.68 10.47
C PRO A 193 -20.81 9.67 10.07
N HIS A 194 -21.70 10.02 11.00
CA HIS A 194 -23.08 10.33 10.65
C HIS A 194 -23.04 11.43 9.59
N ASP A 195 -23.33 11.11 8.32
CA ASP A 195 -23.87 12.14 7.46
C ASP A 195 -25.29 12.47 7.95
N GLU A 196 -25.68 13.72 7.82
CA GLU A 196 -26.99 14.24 8.28
C GLU A 196 -28.18 13.61 7.54
N ARG A 197 -27.94 12.67 6.61
CA ARG A 197 -28.92 12.14 5.66
C ARG A 197 -29.35 10.69 5.95
N GLY A 198 -28.72 10.02 6.91
CA GLY A 198 -29.17 8.71 7.39
C GLY A 198 -29.11 7.60 6.33
N VAL A 199 -28.25 7.74 5.30
CA VAL A 199 -28.16 6.78 4.20
C VAL A 199 -27.31 5.58 4.64
N SER A 200 -27.96 4.43 4.77
CA SER A 200 -27.26 3.17 5.03
C SER A 200 -26.63 2.66 3.74
N VAL A 201 -25.36 2.98 3.51
CA VAL A 201 -24.59 2.38 2.42
C VAL A 201 -24.35 0.92 2.80
N SER A 202 -25.05 0.01 2.11
CA SER A 202 -25.08 -1.42 2.44
C SER A 202 -23.70 -2.07 2.25
N ASP A 203 -23.27 -2.82 3.25
CA ASP A 203 -22.79 -4.22 3.21
C ASP A 203 -21.76 -4.74 2.19
N SER A 204 -21.31 -3.96 1.22
CA SER A 204 -20.80 -4.54 -0.03
C SER A 204 -19.43 -3.97 -0.35
N THR A 205 -18.40 -4.71 0.05
CA THR A 205 -17.07 -4.52 -0.53
C THR A 205 -17.18 -4.75 -2.03
N SER A 206 -16.59 -3.87 -2.82
CA SER A 206 -16.63 -3.96 -4.28
C SER A 206 -15.56 -4.90 -4.84
N THR A 207 -14.64 -5.34 -3.98
CA THR A 207 -13.58 -6.32 -4.28
C THR A 207 -13.58 -7.43 -3.22
N PRO A 208 -12.97 -8.59 -3.50
CA PRO A 208 -12.45 -9.46 -2.45
C PRO A 208 -11.48 -8.64 -1.57
N MET A 209 -11.58 -8.76 -0.25
CA MET A 209 -10.72 -8.09 0.72
C MET A 209 -9.48 -8.94 1.04
N MET A 210 -8.56 -8.42 1.85
CA MET A 210 -7.25 -9.04 2.11
C MET A 210 -7.30 -10.55 2.42
N HIS A 211 -8.21 -10.98 3.30
CA HIS A 211 -8.33 -12.39 3.65
C HIS A 211 -9.05 -13.21 2.58
N ASP A 212 -9.97 -12.61 1.84
CA ASP A 212 -10.66 -13.26 0.73
C ASP A 212 -9.69 -13.59 -0.40
N ILE A 213 -8.81 -12.63 -0.74
CA ILE A 213 -7.73 -12.81 -1.71
C ILE A 213 -6.81 -13.94 -1.24
N THR A 214 -6.30 -13.87 -0.01
CA THR A 214 -5.41 -14.91 0.53
C THR A 214 -6.07 -16.29 0.55
N ALA A 215 -7.35 -16.37 0.91
CA ALA A 215 -8.13 -17.61 0.94
C ALA A 215 -8.36 -18.18 -0.47
N GLY A 216 -8.80 -17.34 -1.42
CA GLY A 216 -8.98 -17.75 -2.81
C GLY A 216 -7.67 -18.23 -3.44
N GLN A 217 -6.57 -17.53 -3.19
CA GLN A 217 -5.25 -17.90 -3.69
C GLN A 217 -4.71 -19.20 -3.06
N ARG A 218 -5.11 -19.52 -1.83
CA ARG A 218 -4.80 -20.82 -1.23
C ARG A 218 -5.48 -21.98 -1.97
N LEU A 219 -6.71 -21.77 -2.47
CA LEU A 219 -7.47 -22.79 -3.19
C LEU A 219 -7.06 -22.92 -4.66
N TYR A 220 -6.75 -21.79 -5.32
CA TYR A 220 -6.60 -21.74 -6.78
C TYR A 220 -5.27 -21.17 -7.27
N GLY A 221 -4.43 -20.63 -6.39
CA GLY A 221 -3.24 -19.87 -6.77
C GLY A 221 -3.56 -18.43 -7.19
N ALA A 222 -2.57 -17.56 -7.06
CA ALA A 222 -2.64 -16.15 -7.45
C ALA A 222 -2.63 -15.96 -8.96
N ASN A 223 -3.52 -15.12 -9.51
CA ASN A 223 -3.43 -14.71 -10.90
C ASN A 223 -2.25 -13.72 -11.05
N GLN A 224 -1.21 -14.15 -11.76
CA GLN A 224 0.06 -13.41 -11.95
C GLN A 224 0.06 -12.49 -13.18
N HIS A 225 -1.03 -12.46 -13.95
CA HIS A 225 -1.13 -11.68 -15.18
C HIS A 225 -1.98 -10.41 -15.03
N THR A 226 -2.62 -10.24 -13.88
CA THR A 226 -3.45 -9.07 -13.61
C THR A 226 -2.56 -7.87 -13.34
N ARG A 227 -2.70 -6.82 -14.15
CA ARG A 227 -2.04 -5.51 -13.99
C ARG A 227 -0.54 -5.67 -13.74
N THR A 228 0.22 -5.82 -14.82
CA THR A 228 1.69 -6.01 -14.76
C THR A 228 2.45 -4.78 -15.25
N GLY A 229 1.75 -3.66 -15.42
CA GLY A 229 2.31 -2.37 -15.79
C GLY A 229 1.67 -1.29 -14.94
N ASP A 230 2.18 -0.07 -15.07
CA ASP A 230 1.85 1.06 -14.19
C ASP A 230 0.35 1.32 -14.06
N THR A 231 -0.16 1.12 -12.84
CA THR A 231 -1.57 1.26 -12.51
C THR A 231 -1.81 2.37 -11.48
N THR A 232 -2.69 3.30 -11.82
CA THR A 232 -3.28 4.25 -10.86
C THR A 232 -4.61 3.72 -10.35
N TYR A 233 -4.78 3.73 -9.04
CA TYR A 233 -6.00 3.37 -8.29
C TYR A 233 -6.56 4.61 -7.60
N GLY A 234 -7.89 4.73 -7.51
CA GLY A 234 -8.55 5.90 -6.95
C GLY A 234 -8.95 6.92 -8.02
N PHE A 235 -8.65 8.20 -7.79
CA PHE A 235 -8.83 9.25 -8.81
C PHE A 235 -7.86 9.00 -9.97
N ASN A 236 -8.23 9.48 -11.17
CA ASN A 236 -7.41 9.33 -12.38
C ASN A 236 -7.03 7.86 -12.70
N SER A 237 -7.84 6.91 -12.22
CA SER A 237 -7.56 5.48 -12.31
C SER A 237 -7.53 4.98 -13.75
N ASN A 238 -6.50 4.21 -14.09
CA ASN A 238 -6.34 3.50 -15.36
C ASN A 238 -6.49 1.97 -15.19
N SER A 239 -6.94 1.51 -14.02
CA SER A 239 -7.09 0.08 -13.70
C SER A 239 -8.09 -0.69 -14.57
N GLU A 240 -8.89 0.03 -15.36
CA GLU A 240 -10.02 -0.50 -16.13
C GLU A 240 -11.05 -1.26 -15.28
N ARG A 241 -11.15 -0.91 -13.99
CA ARG A 241 -12.11 -1.48 -13.02
C ARG A 241 -12.90 -0.37 -12.35
N ASP A 242 -14.22 -0.44 -12.45
CA ASP A 242 -15.13 0.51 -11.81
C ASP A 242 -14.97 0.55 -10.29
N TYR A 243 -14.69 -0.58 -9.66
CA TYR A 243 -14.45 -0.68 -8.20
C TYR A 243 -13.12 -0.10 -7.70
N TYR A 244 -12.22 0.31 -8.60
CA TYR A 244 -10.97 1.00 -8.28
C TYR A 244 -10.94 2.44 -8.79
N SER A 245 -12.00 2.92 -9.44
CA SER A 245 -12.07 4.28 -9.97
C SER A 245 -12.92 5.15 -9.06
N LEU A 246 -12.39 6.32 -8.71
CA LEU A 246 -13.11 7.38 -8.02
C LEU A 246 -13.29 8.57 -8.97
N THR A 247 -14.51 9.09 -9.09
CA THR A 247 -14.82 10.21 -9.99
C THR A 247 -15.26 11.48 -9.27
N SER A 248 -15.52 11.41 -7.96
CA SER A 248 -15.84 12.58 -7.14
C SER A 248 -15.46 12.40 -5.67
N ALA A 249 -15.35 13.52 -4.95
CA ALA A 249 -15.05 13.54 -3.51
C ALA A 249 -16.16 12.94 -2.62
N ASP A 250 -17.37 12.78 -3.16
CA ASP A 250 -18.53 12.20 -2.47
C ASP A 250 -18.60 10.67 -2.62
N GLU A 251 -17.76 10.09 -3.49
CA GLU A 251 -17.71 8.64 -3.69
C GLU A 251 -16.99 7.92 -2.57
N LEU A 252 -17.33 6.64 -2.42
CA LEU A 252 -16.84 5.80 -1.33
C LEU A 252 -15.73 4.89 -1.83
N ALA A 253 -14.50 5.14 -1.38
CA ALA A 253 -13.42 4.19 -1.54
C ALA A 253 -13.66 2.98 -0.62
N ALA A 254 -13.77 1.78 -1.19
CA ALA A 254 -13.92 0.53 -0.42
C ALA A 254 -13.37 -0.66 -1.22
N PHE A 255 -12.06 -0.88 -1.15
CA PHE A 255 -11.38 -1.90 -1.95
C PHE A 255 -10.07 -2.40 -1.35
N CYS A 256 -9.65 -3.59 -1.78
CA CYS A 256 -8.31 -4.12 -1.58
C CYS A 256 -7.59 -4.18 -2.92
N VAL A 257 -6.39 -3.60 -3.02
CA VAL A 257 -5.57 -3.62 -4.24
C VAL A 257 -4.94 -4.99 -4.43
N TRP A 258 -5.05 -5.52 -5.64
CA TRP A 258 -4.25 -6.65 -6.14
C TRP A 258 -3.52 -6.21 -7.40
N ASP A 259 -2.22 -6.34 -7.43
CA ASP A 259 -1.38 -5.92 -8.56
C ASP A 259 -0.18 -6.89 -8.67
N ASN A 260 0.32 -7.13 -9.89
CA ASN A 260 1.47 -8.02 -10.12
C ASN A 260 2.70 -7.30 -10.68
N GLY A 261 2.69 -5.97 -10.74
CA GLY A 261 3.86 -5.16 -10.96
C GLY A 261 3.61 -3.99 -11.91
N GLY A 262 4.66 -3.20 -12.08
CA GLY A 262 4.53 -1.85 -12.62
C GLY A 262 5.09 -0.87 -11.60
N ASN A 263 4.91 0.41 -11.87
CA ASN A 263 5.08 1.48 -10.90
C ASN A 263 3.72 2.10 -10.61
N ASP A 264 3.10 1.67 -9.53
CA ASP A 264 1.69 1.86 -9.24
C ASP A 264 1.44 3.04 -8.30
N THR A 265 0.25 3.63 -8.36
CA THR A 265 -0.11 4.83 -7.60
C THR A 265 -1.46 4.68 -6.91
N LEU A 266 -1.52 4.95 -5.61
CA LEU A 266 -2.78 5.31 -4.94
C LEU A 266 -3.00 6.81 -5.06
N ASP A 267 -3.99 7.21 -5.85
CA ASP A 267 -4.35 8.61 -6.05
C ASP A 267 -5.65 8.94 -5.32
N PHE A 268 -5.53 9.67 -4.22
CA PHE A 268 -6.63 10.14 -3.39
C PHE A 268 -6.77 11.67 -3.40
N SER A 269 -6.24 12.31 -4.45
CA SER A 269 -6.17 13.76 -4.61
C SER A 269 -7.50 14.52 -4.60
N GLY A 270 -8.60 13.85 -4.97
CA GLY A 270 -9.91 14.49 -4.99
C GLY A 270 -10.58 14.61 -3.62
N PHE A 271 -10.02 14.02 -2.55
CA PHE A 271 -10.62 14.10 -1.21
C PHE A 271 -10.17 15.32 -0.42
N LYS A 272 -11.04 15.75 0.51
CA LYS A 272 -10.82 16.92 1.38
C LYS A 272 -10.72 16.58 2.87
N HIS A 273 -11.02 15.33 3.21
CA HIS A 273 -10.89 14.83 4.58
C HIS A 273 -9.43 14.51 4.85
N ASN A 274 -9.00 14.62 6.12
CA ASN A 274 -7.72 14.09 6.55
C ASN A 274 -7.68 12.57 6.32
N GLN A 275 -6.58 12.09 5.76
CA GLN A 275 -6.39 10.71 5.34
C GLN A 275 -5.22 10.06 6.06
N LYS A 276 -5.24 8.73 6.12
CA LYS A 276 -4.07 7.92 6.46
C LYS A 276 -3.85 6.92 5.34
N ILE A 277 -2.82 7.14 4.54
CA ILE A 277 -2.50 6.32 3.37
C ILE A 277 -1.25 5.51 3.70
N ASN A 278 -1.37 4.18 3.68
CA ASN A 278 -0.27 3.27 3.99
C ASN A 278 0.01 2.34 2.82
N LEU A 279 1.21 2.46 2.24
CA LEU A 279 1.65 1.67 1.09
C LEU A 279 2.18 0.27 1.46
N ASN A 280 2.21 -0.08 2.76
CA ASN A 280 2.66 -1.40 3.20
C ASN A 280 1.56 -2.44 2.97
N ALA A 281 1.91 -3.49 2.22
CA ALA A 281 1.02 -4.63 1.98
C ALA A 281 0.48 -5.24 3.28
N GLY A 282 -0.81 -5.57 3.29
CA GLY A 282 -1.52 -6.10 4.44
C GLY A 282 -1.89 -5.06 5.50
N GLN A 283 -1.64 -3.78 5.26
CA GLN A 283 -2.06 -2.69 6.13
C GLN A 283 -3.33 -2.00 5.60
N LEU A 284 -4.05 -1.36 6.53
CA LEU A 284 -5.25 -0.59 6.25
C LEU A 284 -4.92 0.90 6.09
N SER A 285 -5.68 1.56 5.21
CA SER A 285 -5.70 3.00 4.99
C SER A 285 -7.09 3.57 5.33
N ASN A 286 -7.10 4.82 5.78
CA ASN A 286 -8.28 5.64 6.06
C ASN A 286 -8.40 6.69 4.96
N VAL A 287 -9.39 6.56 4.08
CA VAL A 287 -9.48 7.35 2.84
C VAL A 287 -10.88 7.92 2.70
N GLY A 288 -10.98 9.19 2.32
CA GLY A 288 -12.28 9.84 2.08
C GLY A 288 -13.21 9.87 3.30
N GLY A 289 -12.67 10.16 4.49
CA GLY A 289 -13.45 10.30 5.72
C GLY A 289 -13.89 8.97 6.37
N ARG A 290 -13.25 7.86 6.01
CA ARG A 290 -13.56 6.51 6.54
C ARG A 290 -12.33 5.84 7.13
N GLU A 291 -12.57 4.87 8.00
CA GLU A 291 -11.54 4.08 8.65
C GLU A 291 -11.42 2.68 8.03
N GLY A 292 -10.20 2.28 7.70
CA GLY A 292 -9.87 0.93 7.25
C GLY A 292 -10.57 0.47 5.97
N ASN A 293 -10.89 1.41 5.07
CA ASN A 293 -11.69 1.16 3.88
C ASN A 293 -10.84 0.82 2.63
N VAL A 294 -9.55 1.16 2.64
CA VAL A 294 -8.62 0.80 1.57
C VAL A 294 -7.50 -0.08 2.11
N SER A 295 -7.09 -1.08 1.35
CA SER A 295 -5.98 -1.97 1.71
C SER A 295 -5.18 -2.41 0.49
N ILE A 296 -3.97 -2.93 0.71
CA ILE A 296 -3.12 -3.55 -0.31
C ILE A 296 -2.96 -5.02 0.04
N ALA A 297 -3.23 -5.93 -0.90
CA ALA A 297 -3.12 -7.36 -0.66
C ALA A 297 -1.67 -7.79 -0.36
N LYS A 298 -1.51 -8.86 0.39
CA LYS A 298 -0.18 -9.39 0.72
C LYS A 298 0.59 -9.78 -0.55
N GLY A 299 1.85 -9.37 -0.61
CA GLY A 299 2.74 -9.68 -1.74
C GLY A 299 2.64 -8.70 -2.91
N VAL A 300 1.73 -7.73 -2.83
CA VAL A 300 1.63 -6.60 -3.76
C VAL A 300 2.55 -5.48 -3.30
N VAL A 301 3.16 -4.78 -4.24
CA VAL A 301 3.90 -3.52 -3.99
C VAL A 301 3.14 -2.42 -4.71
N VAL A 302 2.96 -1.29 -4.04
CA VAL A 302 2.48 -0.05 -4.67
C VAL A 302 3.51 1.03 -4.32
N GLU A 303 4.05 1.67 -5.34
CA GLU A 303 5.23 2.53 -5.21
C GLU A 303 4.86 3.95 -4.77
N ASN A 304 3.68 4.44 -5.17
CA ASN A 304 3.38 5.87 -5.10
C ASN A 304 2.06 6.17 -4.38
N ALA A 305 2.00 7.33 -3.73
CA ALA A 305 0.81 7.84 -3.08
C ALA A 305 0.63 9.34 -3.32
N ILE A 306 -0.61 9.76 -3.54
CA ILE A 306 -1.04 11.14 -3.64
C ILE A 306 -2.19 11.36 -2.65
N GLY A 307 -1.97 12.20 -1.64
CA GLY A 307 -3.00 12.64 -0.69
C GLY A 307 -3.87 13.75 -1.28
N GLY A 308 -4.73 14.34 -0.45
CA GLY A 308 -5.79 15.27 -0.83
C GLY A 308 -5.58 16.71 -0.36
N ASP A 309 -6.67 17.41 -0.06
CA ASP A 309 -6.65 18.78 0.49
C ASP A 309 -6.65 18.82 2.04
N GLY A 310 -6.66 17.66 2.69
CA GLY A 310 -6.70 17.49 4.15
C GLY A 310 -5.30 17.46 4.77
N GLU A 311 -5.22 17.42 6.11
CA GLU A 311 -3.94 17.13 6.79
C GLU A 311 -3.74 15.62 6.82
N ASP A 312 -2.95 15.11 5.89
CA ASP A 312 -2.82 13.69 5.59
C ASP A 312 -1.57 13.07 6.23
N LEU A 313 -1.66 11.78 6.55
CA LEU A 313 -0.54 10.94 6.96
C LEU A 313 -0.23 9.94 5.85
N LEU A 314 0.91 10.09 5.18
CA LEU A 314 1.35 9.20 4.10
C LEU A 314 2.54 8.37 4.56
N ILE A 315 2.41 7.05 4.47
CA ILE A 315 3.40 6.08 4.91
C ILE A 315 3.85 5.23 3.73
N GLY A 316 5.08 5.46 3.29
CA GLY A 316 5.79 4.63 2.31
C GLY A 316 6.05 3.21 2.81
N ASN A 317 6.52 2.36 1.91
CA ASN A 317 6.84 0.97 2.19
C ASN A 317 8.35 0.73 2.08
N HIS A 318 8.74 -0.50 1.76
CA HIS A 318 10.14 -0.89 1.75
C HIS A 318 10.85 -0.61 0.43
N VAL A 319 10.13 -0.21 -0.64
CA VAL A 319 10.74 0.17 -1.93
C VAL A 319 10.86 1.69 -2.03
N GLY A 320 11.56 2.20 -3.06
CA GLY A 320 11.63 3.64 -3.26
C GLY A 320 10.27 4.20 -3.64
N ASN A 321 9.72 5.09 -2.82
CA ASN A 321 8.40 5.64 -2.99
C ASN A 321 8.40 7.07 -3.54
N ARG A 322 7.39 7.40 -4.35
CA ARG A 322 7.08 8.78 -4.71
C ARG A 322 5.82 9.24 -3.98
N ILE A 323 5.97 10.22 -3.09
CA ILE A 323 4.92 10.65 -2.17
C ILE A 323 4.59 12.13 -2.43
N THR A 324 3.32 12.42 -2.70
CA THR A 324 2.79 13.79 -2.80
C THR A 324 1.75 13.94 -1.69
N GLY A 325 1.99 14.82 -0.72
CA GLY A 325 1.04 15.09 0.38
C GLY A 325 -0.27 15.66 -0.15
N GLY A 326 -0.16 16.70 -0.97
CA GLY A 326 -1.31 17.44 -1.47
C GLY A 326 -1.31 18.82 -0.84
N ALA A 327 -2.48 19.42 -0.63
CA ALA A 327 -2.57 20.63 0.19
C ALA A 327 -2.93 20.22 1.61
N GLY A 328 -2.36 20.87 2.60
CA GLY A 328 -2.49 20.39 3.98
C GLY A 328 -1.24 20.75 4.76
N GLY A 329 -1.16 20.31 6.00
CA GLY A 329 0.12 20.21 6.70
C GLY A 329 0.37 18.75 6.96
N ASP A 330 1.00 18.07 6.01
CA ASP A 330 1.00 16.61 5.93
C ASP A 330 2.18 16.00 6.70
N GLU A 331 1.99 14.78 7.21
CA GLU A 331 3.06 13.97 7.78
C GLU A 331 3.49 12.90 6.78
N LEU A 332 4.72 13.00 6.27
CA LEU A 332 5.22 12.14 5.21
C LEU A 332 6.35 11.24 5.72
N TYR A 333 6.17 9.93 5.61
CA TYR A 333 7.18 8.90 5.86
C TYR A 333 7.57 8.25 4.53
N GLY A 334 8.83 8.36 4.13
CA GLY A 334 9.36 7.72 2.94
C GLY A 334 9.47 6.21 3.08
N GLY A 335 9.80 5.72 4.28
CA GLY A 335 10.04 4.30 4.50
C GLY A 335 11.45 3.85 4.08
N GLY A 336 11.53 2.73 3.37
CA GLY A 336 12.81 2.16 2.94
C GLY A 336 13.33 2.76 1.63
N ASN A 337 14.58 2.44 1.29
CA ASN A 337 15.23 2.84 0.03
C ASN A 337 15.19 4.37 -0.23
N ALA A 338 15.46 4.78 -1.46
CA ALA A 338 15.49 6.19 -1.87
C ALA A 338 14.09 6.66 -2.28
N ASN A 339 13.59 7.68 -1.59
CA ASN A 339 12.24 8.22 -1.77
C ASN A 339 12.29 9.60 -2.42
N THR A 340 11.18 9.98 -3.06
CA THR A 340 11.00 11.34 -3.59
C THR A 340 9.71 11.94 -3.01
N PHE A 341 9.86 12.99 -2.21
CA PHE A 341 8.77 13.82 -1.70
C PHE A 341 8.52 14.95 -2.68
N VAL A 342 7.28 15.08 -3.15
CA VAL A 342 6.96 15.87 -4.33
C VAL A 342 6.01 16.97 -3.96
N TYR A 343 6.36 18.17 -4.39
CA TYR A 343 5.53 19.36 -4.26
C TYR A 343 5.18 19.84 -5.67
N GLN A 344 3.89 19.90 -5.96
CA GLN A 344 3.36 20.30 -7.25
C GLN A 344 3.08 21.80 -7.31
N LYS A 345 2.60 22.37 -6.20
CA LYS A 345 2.22 23.78 -6.08
C LYS A 345 2.74 24.39 -4.80
N ALA A 346 2.80 25.71 -4.76
CA ALA A 346 3.22 26.39 -3.53
C ALA A 346 2.23 26.22 -2.36
N SER A 347 0.95 25.98 -2.69
CA SER A 347 -0.10 25.69 -1.72
C SER A 347 0.01 24.33 -1.05
N ASP A 348 0.86 23.45 -1.57
CA ASP A 348 1.00 22.09 -1.05
C ASP A 348 1.60 22.09 0.36
N SER A 349 2.47 23.05 0.67
CA SER A 349 3.12 23.14 1.97
C SER A 349 3.42 24.59 2.32
N THR A 350 2.48 25.24 2.99
CA THR A 350 2.53 26.69 3.26
C THR A 350 3.24 27.00 4.58
N LEU A 351 3.54 28.27 4.82
CA LEU A 351 4.10 28.71 6.11
C LEU A 351 3.21 28.35 7.31
N GLN A 352 1.88 28.42 7.14
CA GLN A 352 0.92 28.14 8.21
C GLN A 352 0.60 26.66 8.36
N ARG A 353 0.76 25.88 7.29
CA ARG A 353 0.54 24.43 7.27
C ARG A 353 1.70 23.78 6.50
N PRO A 354 2.88 23.68 7.13
CA PRO A 354 4.02 23.04 6.49
C PRO A 354 3.92 21.52 6.64
N ASP A 355 4.30 20.82 5.59
CA ASP A 355 4.55 19.39 5.62
C ASP A 355 5.76 19.06 6.48
N VAL A 356 5.73 17.87 7.07
CA VAL A 356 6.79 17.31 7.89
C VAL A 356 7.27 16.00 7.32
N LEU A 357 8.53 15.98 6.87
CA LEU A 357 9.24 14.77 6.47
C LEU A 357 9.79 14.08 7.73
N GLN A 358 9.23 12.93 8.05
CA GLN A 358 9.39 12.30 9.36
C GLN A 358 10.65 11.42 9.44
N ASP A 359 11.10 10.85 8.33
CA ASP A 359 12.22 9.92 8.25
C ASP A 359 13.23 10.23 7.13
N PHE A 360 13.17 11.45 6.56
CA PHE A 360 14.02 11.89 5.45
C PHE A 360 15.51 11.57 5.66
N VAL A 361 16.17 11.01 4.65
CA VAL A 361 17.59 10.67 4.66
C VAL A 361 18.33 11.48 3.60
N SER A 362 19.04 12.52 4.04
CA SER A 362 19.89 13.34 3.14
C SER A 362 20.91 12.50 2.38
N GLY A 363 21.10 12.81 1.10
CA GLY A 363 21.96 12.07 0.18
C GLY A 363 21.29 10.83 -0.43
N VAL A 364 20.16 10.37 0.12
CA VAL A 364 19.39 9.21 -0.36
C VAL A 364 18.05 9.68 -0.91
N ASP A 365 17.24 10.31 -0.07
CA ASP A 365 15.94 10.85 -0.44
C ASP A 365 16.06 12.17 -1.20
N LYS A 366 14.99 12.50 -1.92
CA LYS A 366 14.86 13.72 -2.73
C LYS A 366 13.60 14.50 -2.40
N ILE A 367 13.71 15.82 -2.53
CA ILE A 367 12.59 16.76 -2.50
C ILE A 367 12.46 17.33 -3.91
N ASP A 368 11.35 17.03 -4.58
CA ASP A 368 11.07 17.50 -5.94
C ASP A 368 10.24 18.79 -5.89
N LEU A 369 10.89 19.90 -6.24
CA LEU A 369 10.28 21.23 -6.34
C LEU A 369 10.12 21.67 -7.81
N SER A 370 10.41 20.80 -8.77
CA SER A 370 10.47 21.17 -10.19
C SER A 370 9.14 21.76 -10.70
N SER A 371 8.01 21.21 -10.28
CA SER A 371 6.67 21.70 -10.61
C SER A 371 6.37 23.06 -9.96
N VAL A 372 6.68 23.23 -8.68
CA VAL A 372 6.55 24.53 -7.96
C VAL A 372 7.35 25.62 -8.67
N LEU A 373 8.61 25.34 -9.01
CA LEU A 373 9.48 26.31 -9.67
C LEU A 373 8.97 26.68 -11.06
N LYS A 374 8.46 25.69 -11.82
CA LYS A 374 7.87 25.91 -13.13
C LYS A 374 6.61 26.77 -13.05
N GLU A 375 5.69 26.47 -12.12
CA GLU A 375 4.47 27.24 -11.91
C GLU A 375 4.79 28.69 -11.48
N ALA A 376 5.78 28.86 -10.60
CA ALA A 376 6.24 30.17 -10.16
C ALA A 376 7.07 30.91 -11.22
N GLY A 377 7.49 30.28 -12.32
CA GLY A 377 8.37 30.89 -13.32
C GLY A 377 9.78 31.21 -12.78
N ILE A 378 10.29 30.36 -11.89
CA ILE A 378 11.63 30.46 -11.32
C ILE A 378 12.58 29.53 -12.08
N SER A 379 13.53 30.10 -12.81
CA SER A 379 14.50 29.35 -13.61
C SER A 379 15.83 29.08 -12.89
N LYS A 380 16.07 29.74 -11.75
CA LYS A 380 17.28 29.58 -10.96
C LYS A 380 17.00 29.90 -9.50
N LEU A 381 17.46 29.03 -8.60
CA LEU A 381 17.43 29.28 -7.17
C LEU A 381 18.62 30.13 -6.71
N SER A 382 18.38 30.97 -5.71
CA SER A 382 19.41 31.66 -4.93
C SER A 382 19.43 31.05 -3.53
N PHE A 383 20.52 30.39 -3.16
CA PHE A 383 20.67 29.83 -1.83
C PHE A 383 21.05 30.92 -0.84
N SER A 384 20.26 31.04 0.23
CA SER A 384 20.53 31.92 1.36
C SER A 384 21.21 31.12 2.45
N GLU A 385 22.48 31.44 2.74
CA GLU A 385 23.20 30.84 3.85
C GLU A 385 22.87 31.60 5.13
N THR A 386 22.23 30.92 6.09
CA THR A 386 22.10 31.42 7.46
C THR A 386 23.04 30.64 8.39
N PRO A 387 23.83 31.33 9.23
CA PRO A 387 24.69 30.68 10.21
C PRO A 387 23.86 29.75 11.11
N ALA A 388 24.36 28.53 11.33
CA ALA A 388 23.67 27.54 12.15
C ALA A 388 23.35 28.10 13.55
N GLY A 389 22.06 28.11 13.93
CA GLY A 389 21.60 28.49 15.27
C GLY A 389 20.93 29.86 15.38
N GLU A 390 21.02 30.72 14.37
CA GLU A 390 20.23 31.94 14.27
C GLU A 390 19.13 31.72 13.24
N GLY A 391 17.91 31.41 13.70
CA GLY A 391 16.77 31.14 12.82
C GLY A 391 16.70 32.14 11.66
N GLY A 392 16.82 31.62 10.45
CA GLY A 392 17.13 32.43 9.29
C GLY A 392 15.99 33.38 8.93
N SER A 393 16.34 34.58 8.47
CA SER A 393 15.40 35.50 7.82
C SER A 393 15.58 35.37 6.32
N MET A 394 14.50 35.05 5.60
CA MET A 394 14.49 35.21 4.15
C MET A 394 14.25 36.66 3.76
N SER A 395 14.73 37.04 2.59
CA SER A 395 14.31 38.26 1.91
C SER A 395 13.02 38.03 1.11
N ASP A 396 12.43 39.11 0.60
CA ASP A 396 11.30 39.04 -0.32
C ASP A 396 11.71 38.67 -1.76
N GLN A 397 12.96 38.21 -1.97
CA GLN A 397 13.45 37.84 -3.28
C GLN A 397 12.83 36.53 -3.75
N LYS A 398 12.05 36.62 -4.84
CA LYS A 398 11.53 35.46 -5.56
C LYS A 398 12.67 34.53 -6.01
N GLY A 399 12.53 33.24 -5.73
CA GLY A 399 13.53 32.22 -6.00
C GLY A 399 14.63 32.09 -4.93
N GLU A 400 14.52 32.81 -3.82
CA GLU A 400 15.36 32.56 -2.64
C GLU A 400 14.94 31.25 -1.97
N LEU A 401 15.92 30.36 -1.76
CA LEU A 401 15.77 29.14 -0.99
C LEU A 401 16.70 29.18 0.21
N MET A 402 16.13 28.95 1.39
CA MET A 402 16.85 28.89 2.66
C MET A 402 16.77 27.48 3.22
N LEU A 403 17.90 27.00 3.73
CA LEU A 403 18.02 25.77 4.49
C LEU A 403 18.56 26.11 5.88
N ASP A 404 17.79 25.85 6.92
CA ASP A 404 18.20 26.11 8.30
C ASP A 404 17.67 25.06 9.28
N TYR A 405 18.00 25.24 10.56
CA TYR A 405 17.39 24.49 11.66
C TYR A 405 16.59 25.46 12.52
N ASP A 406 15.26 25.30 12.51
CA ASP A 406 14.35 26.17 13.24
C ASP A 406 14.31 25.73 14.72
N GLN A 407 14.93 26.54 15.58
CA GLN A 407 15.03 26.27 17.02
C GLN A 407 13.68 26.26 17.75
N ASN A 408 12.64 26.89 17.20
CA ASN A 408 11.32 26.96 17.84
C ASN A 408 10.56 25.64 17.65
N VAL A 409 10.59 25.08 16.44
CA VAL A 409 9.94 23.80 16.13
C VAL A 409 10.87 22.59 16.25
N LYS A 410 12.17 22.82 16.42
CA LYS A 410 13.23 21.79 16.57
C LYS A 410 13.30 20.85 15.37
N LEU A 411 13.19 21.42 14.17
CA LEU A 411 13.23 20.70 12.90
C LEU A 411 14.12 21.43 11.90
N TYR A 412 14.70 20.69 10.97
CA TYR A 412 15.31 21.26 9.79
C TYR A 412 14.23 21.82 8.88
N ARG A 413 14.52 22.93 8.22
CA ARG A 413 13.53 23.64 7.41
C ARG A 413 14.13 23.99 6.07
N LEU A 414 13.35 23.71 5.03
CA LEU A 414 13.50 24.27 3.69
C LEU A 414 12.41 25.32 3.53
N ALA A 415 12.80 26.56 3.26
CA ALA A 415 11.86 27.62 2.90
C ALA A 415 12.21 28.14 1.50
N LEU A 416 11.24 28.17 0.60
CA LEU A 416 11.39 28.66 -0.77
C LEU A 416 10.39 29.79 -1.01
N ASN A 417 10.89 31.00 -1.28
CA ASN A 417 10.08 32.13 -1.65
C ASN A 417 9.70 32.04 -3.15
N VAL A 418 8.43 31.79 -3.45
CA VAL A 418 7.92 31.72 -4.83
C VAL A 418 7.37 33.06 -5.35
N GLY A 419 7.37 34.11 -4.51
CA GLY A 419 6.96 35.49 -4.83
C GLY A 419 5.46 35.75 -4.63
N GLY A 420 5.09 36.94 -4.13
CA GLY A 420 3.69 37.38 -3.93
C GLY A 420 3.26 37.67 -2.49
N GLY A 421 4.18 37.73 -1.52
CA GLY A 421 3.90 38.00 -0.10
C GLY A 421 4.23 36.81 0.80
N ALA A 422 3.93 36.89 2.10
CA ALA A 422 4.27 35.86 3.09
C ALA A 422 3.60 34.49 2.84
N ASP A 423 2.45 34.47 2.15
CA ASP A 423 1.72 33.25 1.76
C ASP A 423 2.29 32.57 0.51
N SER A 424 3.31 33.18 -0.11
CA SER A 424 4.00 32.65 -1.29
C SER A 424 5.30 31.94 -0.92
N THR A 425 5.37 31.35 0.27
CA THR A 425 6.54 30.60 0.72
C THR A 425 6.17 29.13 0.88
N VAL A 426 6.88 28.28 0.16
CA VAL A 426 6.85 26.83 0.41
C VAL A 426 7.74 26.55 1.61
N VAL A 427 7.19 25.95 2.66
CA VAL A 427 7.92 25.59 3.87
C VAL A 427 7.81 24.09 4.08
N ILE A 428 8.93 23.39 4.07
CA ILE A 428 8.99 21.95 4.33
C ILE A 428 9.85 21.74 5.57
N LEU A 429 9.33 21.00 6.54
CA LEU A 429 10.04 20.64 7.75
C LEU A 429 10.56 19.21 7.64
N SER A 430 11.68 18.93 8.29
CA SER A 430 12.28 17.61 8.32
C SER A 430 12.90 17.33 9.68
N LYS A 431 12.73 16.10 10.17
CA LYS A 431 13.43 15.62 11.38
C LYS A 431 14.94 15.48 11.19
N ASN A 432 15.39 15.36 9.95
CA ASN A 432 16.79 15.18 9.58
C ASN A 432 17.28 16.31 8.66
N PRO A 433 18.60 16.54 8.56
CA PRO A 433 19.16 17.59 7.72
C PRO A 433 18.68 17.49 6.27
N ILE A 434 18.48 18.65 5.62
CA ILE A 434 18.27 18.76 4.18
C ILE A 434 19.49 19.46 3.60
N ARG A 435 20.05 18.93 2.51
CA ARG A 435 21.17 19.54 1.79
C ARG A 435 20.74 20.02 0.40
N PRO A 436 21.44 21.00 -0.19
CA PRO A 436 21.17 21.43 -1.56
C PRO A 436 21.15 20.29 -2.59
N SER A 437 21.97 19.26 -2.39
CA SER A 437 22.04 18.06 -3.24
C SER A 437 20.79 17.17 -3.21
N ASP A 438 19.89 17.42 -2.26
CA ASP A 438 18.68 16.63 -2.08
C ASP A 438 17.48 17.23 -2.83
N ILE A 439 17.63 18.46 -3.35
CA ILE A 439 16.54 19.20 -3.97
C ILE A 439 16.62 19.04 -5.50
N LEU A 440 15.52 18.61 -6.11
CA LEU A 440 15.36 18.54 -7.56
C LEU A 440 14.69 19.81 -8.06
N THR A 441 15.33 20.51 -9.00
CA THR A 441 14.93 21.84 -9.48
C THR A 441 14.62 21.94 -10.97
N ASP A 442 15.10 21.00 -11.79
CA ASP A 442 14.96 21.06 -13.24
C ASP A 442 13.96 20.01 -13.74
N THR A 443 13.11 20.40 -14.71
CA THR A 443 12.27 19.45 -15.46
C THR A 443 13.05 18.73 -16.56
N ARG A 444 14.35 18.41 -16.36
CA ARG A 444 14.98 17.41 -17.23
C ARG A 444 14.12 16.18 -17.08
N SER A 445 13.43 15.79 -18.16
CA SER A 445 12.48 14.70 -18.19
C SER A 445 12.97 13.52 -17.35
N HIS A 446 12.41 13.35 -16.16
CA HIS A 446 12.12 12.03 -15.66
C HIS A 446 10.71 11.69 -16.17
N SER A 447 10.53 11.82 -17.50
CA SER A 447 9.47 11.13 -18.21
C SER A 447 9.82 9.66 -18.09
N SER A 448 9.03 8.94 -17.31
CA SER A 448 9.33 7.60 -16.79
C SER A 448 10.59 7.61 -15.92
N ILE A 449 10.50 7.10 -14.69
CA ILE A 449 11.56 6.18 -14.27
C ILE A 449 11.63 5.22 -15.45
N ALA A 450 12.75 5.20 -16.20
CA ALA A 450 12.92 4.22 -17.27
C ALA A 450 12.40 2.90 -16.70
N PRO A 451 11.48 2.17 -17.37
CA PRO A 451 11.03 0.88 -16.84
C PRO A 451 12.30 0.18 -16.41
N LEU A 452 12.37 -0.21 -15.13
CA LEU A 452 13.40 -1.18 -14.73
C LEU A 452 13.31 -2.24 -15.83
N PRO A 453 14.40 -2.52 -16.57
CA PRO A 453 14.33 -3.33 -17.76
C PRO A 453 13.46 -4.55 -17.48
N GLN A 454 12.33 -4.68 -18.21
CA GLN A 454 11.50 -5.88 -18.18
C GLN A 454 12.41 -7.09 -18.31
N PRO A 455 12.10 -8.20 -17.61
CA PRO A 455 13.07 -9.14 -17.05
C PRO A 455 14.04 -9.66 -18.11
N GLN A 456 15.12 -8.91 -18.28
CA GLN A 456 16.37 -9.47 -18.75
C GLN A 456 16.89 -10.20 -17.53
N LEU A 457 17.06 -11.52 -17.66
CA LEU A 457 17.70 -12.43 -16.69
C LEU A 457 18.52 -11.63 -15.68
N THR A 458 18.01 -11.47 -14.44
CA THR A 458 18.59 -10.52 -13.49
C THR A 458 20.08 -10.76 -13.39
N PRO A 459 20.93 -9.73 -13.54
CA PRO A 459 22.31 -9.87 -13.14
C PRO A 459 22.30 -10.24 -11.66
N HIS A 460 23.01 -11.31 -11.31
CA HIS A 460 23.23 -11.76 -9.94
C HIS A 460 23.44 -10.57 -9.00
N LYS A 461 22.57 -10.40 -8.00
CA LYS A 461 22.58 -9.23 -7.10
C LYS A 461 23.58 -9.46 -5.98
N THR A 462 24.47 -8.50 -5.75
CA THR A 462 25.31 -8.46 -4.53
C THR A 462 24.76 -7.44 -3.55
N PHE A 463 24.30 -7.89 -2.39
CA PHE A 463 23.86 -7.07 -1.27
C PHE A 463 25.07 -6.69 -0.42
N ASN A 464 25.51 -5.43 -0.49
CA ASN A 464 26.69 -4.94 0.21
C ASN A 464 26.32 -4.32 1.55
N PHE A 465 27.14 -4.59 2.57
CA PHE A 465 27.02 -3.99 3.90
C PHE A 465 28.36 -3.43 4.33
N ASP A 466 28.35 -2.20 4.80
CA ASP A 466 29.56 -1.44 5.14
C ASP A 466 29.63 -1.11 6.65
N ALA A 467 28.49 -1.03 7.33
CA ALA A 467 28.37 -0.71 8.75
C ALA A 467 27.33 -1.56 9.49
N VAL A 468 27.49 -1.70 10.82
CA VAL A 468 26.55 -2.47 11.66
C VAL A 468 25.15 -1.87 11.63
N SER A 469 25.05 -0.54 11.47
CA SER A 469 23.79 0.19 11.35
C SER A 469 22.98 -0.19 10.12
N ASP A 470 23.62 -0.69 9.06
CA ASP A 470 22.95 -1.03 7.80
C ASP A 470 21.94 -2.17 7.99
N SER A 471 22.17 -3.03 8.99
CA SER A 471 21.27 -4.14 9.33
C SER A 471 21.40 -4.53 10.80
N SER A 472 21.15 -3.58 11.70
CA SER A 472 21.17 -3.85 13.15
C SER A 472 20.11 -4.88 13.56
N TYR A 473 20.24 -5.47 14.75
CA TYR A 473 19.21 -6.40 15.27
C TYR A 473 17.79 -5.80 15.28
N ILE A 474 17.65 -4.52 15.66
CA ILE A 474 16.35 -3.83 15.77
C ILE A 474 15.82 -3.44 14.39
N ASN A 475 16.67 -2.94 13.50
CA ASN A 475 16.32 -2.54 12.14
C ASN A 475 17.01 -3.45 11.11
N SER A 476 16.66 -4.74 11.16
CA SER A 476 17.30 -5.75 10.33
C SER A 476 16.71 -5.81 8.92
N GLN A 477 17.58 -5.77 7.91
CA GLN A 477 17.20 -5.90 6.52
C GLN A 477 16.60 -7.28 6.25
N LEU A 478 15.52 -7.30 5.47
CA LEU A 478 14.83 -8.51 5.04
C LEU A 478 14.93 -8.62 3.51
N LEU A 479 15.66 -9.64 3.05
CA LEU A 479 15.82 -9.96 1.64
C LEU A 479 14.63 -10.83 1.20
N MET A 480 13.69 -10.22 0.46
CA MET A 480 12.44 -10.87 0.06
C MET A 480 12.57 -11.69 -1.24
N ASN A 481 13.58 -11.41 -2.06
CA ASN A 481 13.83 -12.02 -3.38
C ASN A 481 15.28 -12.51 -3.55
N PHE A 482 15.94 -12.88 -2.46
CA PHE A 482 17.28 -13.47 -2.50
C PHE A 482 17.25 -14.83 -3.21
N THR A 483 18.13 -15.05 -4.19
CA THR A 483 18.19 -16.30 -4.95
C THR A 483 19.48 -17.05 -4.62
N THR A 484 19.37 -18.13 -3.84
CA THR A 484 20.53 -18.92 -3.40
C THR A 484 21.30 -19.49 -4.60
N GLY A 485 22.63 -19.46 -4.55
CA GLY A 485 23.51 -19.88 -5.64
C GLY A 485 23.70 -18.84 -6.75
N GLU A 486 22.87 -17.81 -6.79
CA GLU A 486 22.93 -16.73 -7.79
C GLU A 486 23.33 -15.40 -7.14
N ASP A 487 22.55 -14.93 -6.17
CA ASP A 487 22.81 -13.68 -5.45
C ASP A 487 23.91 -13.85 -4.40
N LYS A 488 24.57 -12.74 -4.04
CA LYS A 488 25.62 -12.68 -3.03
C LYS A 488 25.29 -11.68 -1.92
N ILE A 489 25.70 -12.00 -0.70
CA ILE A 489 25.70 -11.08 0.45
C ILE A 489 27.16 -10.78 0.76
N ASP A 490 27.59 -9.54 0.55
CA ASP A 490 28.97 -9.14 0.77
C ASP A 490 29.13 -8.38 2.08
N LEU A 491 29.82 -9.02 3.02
CA LEU A 491 30.16 -8.50 4.34
C LEU A 491 31.64 -8.10 4.44
N SER A 492 32.38 -8.08 3.33
CA SER A 492 33.82 -7.82 3.33
C SER A 492 34.15 -6.40 3.79
N ASN A 493 33.38 -5.39 3.34
CA ASN A 493 33.53 -4.02 3.79
C ASN A 493 33.12 -3.86 5.24
N LEU A 494 31.99 -4.44 5.67
CA LEU A 494 31.59 -4.46 7.08
C LEU A 494 32.71 -5.05 7.97
N SER A 495 33.26 -6.20 7.59
CA SER A 495 34.37 -6.84 8.32
C SER A 495 35.60 -5.92 8.38
N LYS A 496 35.96 -5.30 7.26
CA LYS A 496 37.11 -4.40 7.16
C LYS A 496 36.94 -3.12 7.97
N ASN A 497 35.77 -2.49 7.90
CA ASN A 497 35.46 -1.23 8.57
C ASN A 497 35.34 -1.40 10.09
N THR A 498 34.80 -2.54 10.52
CA THR A 498 34.68 -2.88 11.95
C THR A 498 35.95 -3.51 12.53
N GLN A 499 36.89 -3.91 11.67
CA GLN A 499 38.08 -4.69 12.04
C GLN A 499 37.74 -6.02 12.75
N VAL A 500 36.56 -6.58 12.46
CA VAL A 500 36.08 -7.85 13.00
C VAL A 500 36.15 -8.92 11.92
N THR A 501 36.77 -10.06 12.24
CA THR A 501 36.75 -11.24 11.35
C THR A 501 35.50 -12.06 11.63
N PHE A 502 34.69 -12.31 10.60
CA PHE A 502 33.47 -13.10 10.71
C PHE A 502 33.75 -14.59 10.54
N ASN A 503 33.42 -15.39 11.56
CA ASN A 503 33.68 -16.82 11.61
C ASN A 503 32.38 -17.59 11.73
N ARG A 504 32.10 -18.50 10.79
CA ARG A 504 30.87 -19.31 10.86
C ARG A 504 30.92 -20.24 12.06
N VAL A 505 29.86 -20.22 12.87
CA VAL A 505 29.63 -21.15 13.98
C VAL A 505 28.20 -21.67 13.97
N ASN A 506 27.96 -22.85 14.57
CA ASN A 506 26.60 -23.39 14.72
C ASN A 506 25.82 -22.70 15.85
N ALA A 507 26.51 -22.11 16.82
CA ALA A 507 25.96 -21.33 17.91
C ALA A 507 27.03 -20.36 18.44
N TYR A 508 26.62 -19.22 19.00
CA TYR A 508 27.55 -18.23 19.54
C TYR A 508 28.40 -18.81 20.68
N THR A 509 29.72 -18.76 20.51
CA THR A 509 30.72 -19.21 21.49
C THR A 509 31.06 -18.10 22.50
N GLY A 510 30.83 -16.85 22.11
CA GLY A 510 31.21 -15.64 22.86
C GLY A 510 32.51 -15.03 22.35
N ARG A 511 32.90 -15.34 21.11
CA ARG A 511 33.98 -14.65 20.41
C ARG A 511 33.38 -13.57 19.51
N ILE A 512 34.02 -12.41 19.48
CA ILE A 512 33.67 -11.34 18.55
C ILE A 512 33.80 -11.86 17.12
N GLY A 513 32.76 -11.64 16.32
CA GLY A 513 32.67 -12.10 14.94
C GLY A 513 32.06 -13.49 14.75
N ASP A 514 31.61 -14.15 15.82
CA ASP A 514 30.83 -15.38 15.70
C ASP A 514 29.60 -15.12 14.81
N THR A 515 29.48 -15.87 13.72
CA THR A 515 28.48 -15.68 12.67
C THR A 515 27.63 -16.94 12.51
N VAL A 516 26.32 -16.81 12.74
CA VAL A 516 25.37 -17.92 12.60
C VAL A 516 24.55 -17.74 11.32
N LEU A 517 24.45 -18.81 10.54
CA LEU A 517 23.59 -18.88 9.34
C LEU A 517 22.61 -20.04 9.50
N THR A 518 21.34 -19.74 9.77
CA THR A 518 20.31 -20.78 10.00
C THR A 518 18.89 -20.28 9.76
N LEU A 519 17.93 -21.20 9.84
CA LEU A 519 16.49 -20.91 9.79
C LEU A 519 15.98 -20.63 11.21
N ASN A 520 15.34 -19.48 11.40
CA ASN A 520 14.50 -19.24 12.56
C ASN A 520 13.13 -19.91 12.33
N THR A 521 12.87 -20.98 13.06
CA THR A 521 11.64 -21.79 12.92
C THR A 521 10.38 -21.09 13.43
N ALA A 522 10.50 -20.10 14.32
CA ALA A 522 9.37 -19.33 14.81
C ALA A 522 8.86 -18.30 13.79
N THR A 523 9.77 -17.71 13.01
CA THR A 523 9.43 -16.70 11.99
C THR A 523 9.43 -17.25 10.57
N ASN A 524 9.90 -18.48 10.38
CA ASN A 524 10.15 -19.11 9.09
C ASN A 524 10.99 -18.20 8.17
N ARG A 525 12.11 -17.71 8.71
CA ARG A 525 13.07 -16.84 8.01
C ARG A 525 14.48 -17.37 8.17
N TYR A 526 15.20 -17.48 7.06
CA TYR A 526 16.64 -17.69 7.08
C TYR A 526 17.32 -16.42 7.55
N TYR A 527 18.44 -16.52 8.25
CA TYR A 527 19.15 -15.34 8.71
C TYR A 527 20.65 -15.53 8.79
N ILE A 528 21.37 -14.41 8.67
CA ILE A 528 22.76 -14.24 9.09
C ILE A 528 22.73 -13.38 10.35
N GLY A 529 23.23 -13.91 11.47
CA GLY A 529 23.37 -13.15 12.70
C GLY A 529 24.83 -13.11 13.14
N ILE A 530 25.37 -11.91 13.39
CA ILE A 530 26.76 -11.72 13.82
C ILE A 530 26.78 -11.16 15.25
N ASP A 531 27.54 -11.80 16.12
CA ASP A 531 27.91 -11.28 17.45
C ASP A 531 29.11 -10.34 17.30
N MET A 532 28.85 -9.03 17.33
CA MET A 532 29.88 -8.00 17.13
C MET A 532 30.59 -7.64 18.43
N THR A 533 30.11 -8.14 19.57
CA THR A 533 30.53 -7.69 20.90
C THR A 533 31.08 -8.82 21.79
N GLY A 534 30.95 -10.08 21.37
CA GLY A 534 31.34 -11.28 22.12
C GLY A 534 30.38 -11.63 23.26
N ASN A 535 29.19 -11.02 23.28
CA ASN A 535 28.21 -11.16 24.38
C ASN A 535 27.22 -12.32 24.16
N ARG A 536 27.40 -13.11 23.09
CA ARG A 536 26.53 -14.20 22.63
C ARG A 536 25.15 -13.72 22.18
N ARG A 537 25.04 -12.50 21.66
CA ARG A 537 23.83 -11.95 21.07
C ARG A 537 24.12 -11.49 19.65
N THR A 538 23.06 -11.42 18.86
CA THR A 538 23.14 -10.87 17.51
C THR A 538 23.11 -9.35 17.58
N ASP A 539 24.16 -8.71 17.08
CA ASP A 539 24.25 -7.25 16.97
C ASP A 539 23.93 -6.78 15.54
N PHE A 540 24.31 -7.59 14.54
CA PHE A 540 23.99 -7.40 13.12
C PHE A 540 23.19 -8.60 12.61
N LEU A 541 22.07 -8.34 11.94
CA LEU A 541 21.09 -9.34 11.52
C LEU A 541 20.59 -9.07 10.10
N ILE A 542 20.79 -10.02 9.19
CA ILE A 542 20.12 -10.04 7.87
C ILE A 542 19.12 -11.19 7.88
N ARG A 543 17.92 -10.97 7.35
CA ARG A 543 16.87 -11.99 7.22
C ARG A 543 16.57 -12.25 5.75
N SER A 544 16.13 -13.46 5.42
CA SER A 544 15.70 -13.83 4.07
C SER A 544 14.46 -14.71 4.09
N THR A 545 13.59 -14.55 3.09
CA THR A 545 12.44 -15.42 2.81
C THR A 545 12.84 -16.75 2.16
N THR A 546 14.01 -16.80 1.54
CA THR A 546 14.58 -17.95 0.84
C THR A 546 15.88 -18.41 1.54
N PRO A 547 16.32 -19.66 1.31
CA PRO A 547 17.57 -20.17 1.88
C PRO A 547 18.76 -19.27 1.53
N ILE A 548 19.66 -19.08 2.49
CA ILE A 548 20.98 -18.49 2.28
C ILE A 548 21.99 -19.61 2.52
N ARG A 549 22.89 -19.87 1.57
CA ARG A 549 23.95 -20.88 1.70
C ARG A 549 25.29 -20.25 2.03
N CYS A 550 26.26 -21.06 2.47
CA CYS A 550 27.63 -20.59 2.71
C CYS A 550 28.22 -19.92 1.46
N GLU A 551 28.04 -20.55 0.30
CA GLU A 551 28.54 -20.08 -1.00
C GLU A 551 27.98 -18.72 -1.43
N ASP A 552 26.92 -18.26 -0.78
CA ASP A 552 26.26 -17.00 -1.05
C ASP A 552 26.84 -15.82 -0.28
N VAL A 553 27.64 -16.06 0.75
CA VAL A 553 28.11 -15.01 1.67
C VAL A 553 29.61 -14.77 1.51
N ILE A 554 29.97 -13.55 1.13
CA ILE A 554 31.35 -13.07 0.98
C ILE A 554 31.78 -12.37 2.28
N GLY A 555 33.04 -12.54 2.67
CA GLY A 555 33.60 -11.90 3.88
C GLY A 555 33.40 -12.69 5.17
N VAL A 556 32.95 -13.96 5.09
CA VAL A 556 32.84 -14.88 6.23
C VAL A 556 33.80 -16.05 6.04
N GLN A 557 34.53 -16.41 7.10
CA GLN A 557 35.38 -17.59 7.12
C GLN A 557 34.57 -18.84 7.43
N PHE A 558 34.66 -19.82 6.54
CA PHE A 558 34.08 -21.15 6.70
C PHE A 558 35.20 -22.11 7.09
N GLN A 559 35.07 -22.76 8.25
CA GLN A 559 35.96 -23.83 8.70
C GLN A 559 35.47 -25.19 8.23
#